data_AF-A0A7S3K1D8-F1
#
_entry.id   AF-A0A7S3K1D8-F1
#
_cell.length_a   1.000
_cell.length_b   1.000
_cell.length_c   1.000
_cell.angle_alpha   90.00
_cell.angle_beta   90.00
_cell.angle_gamma   90.00
#
_symmetry.space_group_name_H-M   'P 1'
#
loop_
_entity.id
_entity.type
_entity.pdbx_description
1 polymer ?
#
loop_
_entity_poly.entity_id
_entity_poly.type
_entity_poly.pdbx_seq_one_letter_code
_entity_poly.pdbx_strand_id
1 'polypeptide(L)'
;MFSCVCLGPYINSCNEPGGTLNGMGMDDEIDLHESLRVYARTHLGAAEDPWAPTVKIKQISSENFAETFRYVLERSGWPVLKCGNNKGLKRCLMVDHADHFTWGSKKSASSGGSQVPTTVPLSEIKSVSSSRFNDGPAGANPNCMIIFNINDTHGLKILAATDADALTIIHGFNLLIKHPTHFNPNVPIFSNKALLAHTHAPH
;
A
#
# COMPACT_ATOMS: atom_id res chain seq x y z
N MET A 1 4.41 24.16 20.75
CA MET A 1 4.56 22.75 20.32
C MET A 1 3.46 22.46 19.32
N PHE A 2 3.79 22.35 18.03
CA PHE A 2 2.80 22.01 17.00
C PHE A 2 2.65 20.49 16.97
N SER A 3 1.46 20.00 17.27
CA SER A 3 1.10 18.60 17.10
C SER A 3 1.16 18.25 15.61
N CYS A 4 2.13 17.43 15.22
CA CYS A 4 2.22 16.88 13.89
C CYS A 4 1.10 15.85 13.75
N VAL A 5 0.13 16.10 12.88
CA VAL A 5 -1.02 15.21 12.71
C VAL A 5 -0.59 14.13 11.72
N CYS A 6 -0.07 13.02 12.25
CA CYS A 6 -0.31 11.75 11.58
C CYS A 6 -1.84 11.60 11.54
N LEU A 7 -2.39 11.41 10.36
CA LEU A 7 -3.79 11.03 10.25
C LEU A 7 -3.88 9.66 10.91
N GLY A 8 -4.28 9.62 12.20
CA GLY A 8 -4.63 8.40 12.91
C GLY A 8 -5.72 7.61 12.14
N PRO A 9 -6.26 6.50 12.69
CA PRO A 9 -6.82 5.31 12.00
C PRO A 9 -7.97 5.50 10.98
N TYR A 10 -8.29 6.72 10.57
CA TYR A 10 -9.33 7.14 9.62
C TYR A 10 -9.01 6.89 8.14
N ILE A 11 -7.93 6.17 7.84
CA ILE A 11 -7.60 5.66 6.50
C ILE A 11 -7.58 4.11 6.54
N ASN A 12 -8.37 3.47 7.42
CA ASN A 12 -8.29 2.02 7.60
C ASN A 12 -9.01 1.21 6.53
N SER A 13 -9.64 1.83 5.53
CA SER A 13 -10.29 1.04 4.49
C SER A 13 -10.58 1.85 3.23
N CYS A 14 -10.42 1.17 2.09
CA CYS A 14 -11.02 1.62 0.83
C CYS A 14 -12.58 1.48 0.85
N ASN A 15 -13.17 1.01 1.96
CA ASN A 15 -14.60 1.00 2.28
C ASN A 15 -14.90 1.74 3.62
N GLU A 16 -15.68 2.81 3.64
CA GLU A 16 -16.26 3.36 4.90
C GLU A 16 -17.76 3.68 4.72
N PRO A 17 -18.54 3.88 5.81
CA PRO A 17 -19.14 2.85 6.67
C PRO A 17 -20.66 2.78 6.41
N GLY A 18 -21.20 1.58 6.21
CA GLY A 18 -22.63 1.44 5.87
C GLY A 18 -23.03 -0.01 5.67
N GLY A 19 -22.79 -0.84 6.67
CA GLY A 19 -23.20 -2.22 6.67
C GLY A 19 -23.02 -2.80 8.06
N THR A 20 -24.06 -2.72 8.88
CA THR A 20 -24.25 -3.59 10.03
C THR A 20 -24.31 -5.02 9.51
N LEU A 21 -23.17 -5.72 9.48
CA LEU A 21 -23.18 -7.17 9.36
C LEU A 21 -23.27 -7.74 10.76
N ASN A 22 -24.50 -8.15 11.09
CA ASN A 22 -24.75 -9.07 12.19
C ASN A 22 -23.81 -10.27 12.07
N GLY A 23 -23.24 -10.64 13.21
CA GLY A 23 -22.15 -11.61 13.29
C GLY A 23 -22.49 -12.97 12.71
N MET A 24 -21.49 -13.56 12.06
CA MET A 24 -21.21 -15.00 12.00
C MET A 24 -19.86 -15.19 11.29
N GLY A 25 -18.84 -15.61 12.05
CA GLY A 25 -17.55 -16.12 11.55
C GLY A 25 -16.49 -15.08 11.16
N MET A 26 -15.71 -14.56 12.13
CA MET A 26 -14.37 -14.05 11.84
C MET A 26 -13.38 -15.21 11.99
N ASP A 27 -13.32 -16.06 10.98
CA ASP A 27 -12.25 -17.03 10.85
C ASP A 27 -10.96 -16.28 10.48
N ASP A 28 -10.03 -16.14 11.43
CA ASP A 28 -8.57 -16.30 11.28
C ASP A 28 -7.82 -15.74 10.04
N GLU A 29 -8.38 -14.77 9.31
CA GLU A 29 -7.79 -14.23 8.09
C GLU A 29 -6.56 -13.36 8.42
N ILE A 30 -5.46 -13.62 7.71
CA ILE A 30 -4.20 -12.89 7.91
C ILE A 30 -4.34 -11.48 7.32
N ASP A 31 -4.07 -10.45 8.13
CA ASP A 31 -4.03 -9.08 7.64
C ASP A 31 -2.70 -8.81 6.91
N LEU A 32 -2.76 -8.84 5.58
CA LEU A 32 -1.59 -8.61 4.73
C LEU A 32 -1.18 -7.13 4.68
N HIS A 33 -2.09 -6.18 4.91
CA HIS A 33 -1.71 -4.77 5.06
C HIS A 33 -0.82 -4.63 6.29
N GLU A 34 -1.26 -5.18 7.41
CA GLU A 34 -0.49 -5.11 8.64
C GLU A 34 0.82 -5.89 8.56
N SER A 35 0.81 -7.05 7.89
CA SER A 35 2.03 -7.82 7.61
C SER A 35 3.09 -7.00 6.86
N LEU A 36 2.66 -6.21 5.86
CA LEU A 36 3.55 -5.32 5.10
C LEU A 36 4.02 -4.12 5.94
N ARG A 37 3.15 -3.55 6.79
CA ARG A 37 3.54 -2.48 7.72
C ARG A 37 4.57 -2.96 8.74
N VAL A 38 4.42 -4.18 9.25
CA VAL A 38 5.40 -4.80 10.15
C VAL A 38 6.75 -4.96 9.44
N TYR A 39 6.75 -5.43 8.19
CA TYR A 39 7.98 -5.45 7.38
C TYR A 39 8.64 -4.08 7.27
N ALA A 40 7.87 -3.02 7.04
CA ALA A 40 8.41 -1.67 6.95
C ALA A 40 9.05 -1.19 8.27
N ARG A 41 8.46 -1.54 9.42
CA ARG A 41 9.04 -1.23 10.74
C ARG A 41 10.34 -1.99 10.98
N THR A 42 10.36 -3.29 10.70
CA THR A 42 11.50 -4.16 11.01
C THR A 42 12.66 -4.05 10.02
N HIS A 43 12.39 -3.73 8.75
CA HIS A 43 13.39 -3.77 7.68
C HIS A 43 13.63 -2.44 6.97
N LEU A 44 12.63 -1.53 6.94
CA LEU A 44 12.74 -0.26 6.23
C LEU A 44 12.95 0.95 7.15
N GLY A 45 12.96 0.73 8.47
CA GLY A 45 13.19 1.77 9.46
C GLY A 45 11.98 2.67 9.72
N ALA A 46 10.76 2.21 9.42
CA ALA A 46 9.55 2.94 9.79
C ALA A 46 9.45 3.07 11.31
N ALA A 47 9.02 4.24 11.79
CA ALA A 47 8.81 4.43 13.22
C ALA A 47 7.87 3.35 13.79
N GLU A 48 8.21 2.82 14.97
CA GLU A 48 7.33 1.87 15.66
C GLU A 48 6.00 2.56 16.01
N ASP A 49 4.90 1.87 15.72
CA ASP A 49 3.61 2.22 16.27
C ASP A 49 3.58 1.74 17.73
N PRO A 50 3.31 2.60 18.72
CA PRO A 50 3.19 2.19 20.12
C PRO A 50 2.07 1.15 20.36
N TRP A 51 1.21 0.91 19.37
CA TRP A 51 0.19 -0.13 19.41
C TRP A 51 0.68 -1.39 18.67
N ALA A 52 0.91 -2.45 19.44
CA ALA A 52 1.16 -3.78 18.87
C ALA A 52 -0.06 -4.22 18.04
N PRO A 53 0.14 -4.84 16.86
CA PRO A 53 -0.97 -5.30 16.05
C PRO A 53 -1.79 -6.33 16.83
N THR A 54 -3.09 -6.07 16.99
CA THR A 54 -4.05 -7.00 17.61
C THR A 54 -4.58 -8.03 16.61
N VAL A 55 -4.08 -8.01 15.38
CA VAL A 55 -4.51 -8.85 14.26
C VAL A 55 -3.47 -9.92 13.92
N LYS A 56 -3.92 -11.01 13.32
CA LYS A 56 -3.04 -12.10 12.88
C LYS A 56 -2.23 -11.65 11.66
N ILE A 57 -0.91 -11.65 11.80
CA ILE A 57 0.04 -11.24 10.74
C ILE A 57 0.85 -12.43 10.24
N LYS A 58 1.38 -12.31 9.03
CA LYS A 58 2.40 -13.20 8.46
C LYS A 58 3.71 -12.45 8.36
N GLN A 59 4.81 -13.07 8.77
CA GLN A 59 6.14 -12.51 8.51
C GLN A 59 6.43 -12.56 7.01
N ILE A 60 6.70 -11.40 6.43
CA ILE A 60 7.02 -11.24 5.01
C ILE A 60 8.54 -11.20 4.88
N SER A 61 9.11 -11.98 3.96
CA SER A 61 10.52 -11.88 3.59
C SER A 61 10.72 -10.85 2.49
N SER A 62 11.94 -10.34 2.32
CA SER A 62 12.28 -9.40 1.24
C SER A 62 11.98 -9.96 -0.15
N GLU A 63 12.13 -11.27 -0.35
CA GLU A 63 11.85 -11.95 -1.61
C GLU A 63 10.35 -11.96 -1.96
N ASN A 64 9.49 -12.09 -0.94
CA ASN A 64 8.04 -12.19 -1.12
C ASN A 64 7.32 -10.84 -1.02
N PHE A 65 8.06 -9.77 -0.69
CA PHE A 65 7.45 -8.47 -0.42
C PHE A 65 6.72 -7.92 -1.65
N ALA A 66 7.38 -7.89 -2.81
CA ALA A 66 6.80 -7.32 -4.03
C ALA A 66 5.52 -8.04 -4.46
N GLU A 67 5.51 -9.38 -4.38
CA GLU A 67 4.35 -10.20 -4.71
C GLU A 67 3.20 -9.97 -3.72
N THR A 68 3.50 -9.94 -2.41
CA THR A 68 2.49 -9.68 -1.37
C THR A 68 1.90 -8.27 -1.51
N PHE A 69 2.75 -7.28 -1.78
CA PHE A 69 2.33 -5.91 -2.01
C PHE A 69 1.43 -5.79 -3.25
N ARG A 70 1.82 -6.43 -4.37
CA ARG A 70 0.99 -6.49 -5.58
C ARG A 70 -0.38 -7.10 -5.28
N TYR A 71 -0.40 -8.26 -4.62
CA TYR A 71 -1.64 -8.95 -4.26
C TYR A 71 -2.58 -8.04 -3.43
N VAL A 72 -2.03 -7.31 -2.46
CA VAL A 72 -2.80 -6.33 -1.68
C VAL A 72 -3.38 -5.23 -2.57
N LEU A 73 -2.59 -4.67 -3.48
CA LEU A 73 -3.04 -3.62 -4.42
C LEU A 73 -4.13 -4.10 -5.38
N GLU A 74 -4.04 -5.33 -5.89
CA GLU A 74 -5.01 -5.94 -6.81
C GLU A 74 -6.34 -6.25 -6.13
N ARG A 75 -6.30 -6.74 -4.89
CA ARG A 75 -7.49 -7.26 -4.19
C ARG A 75 -8.23 -6.22 -3.36
N SER A 76 -7.47 -5.39 -2.65
CA SER A 76 -8.01 -4.45 -1.65
C SER A 76 -7.66 -3.00 -1.93
N GLY A 77 -6.56 -2.78 -2.65
CA GLY A 77 -5.95 -1.47 -2.85
C GLY A 77 -5.36 -0.89 -1.56
N TRP A 78 -4.60 0.20 -1.69
CA TRP A 78 -4.00 0.90 -0.56
C TRP A 78 -4.67 2.26 -0.33
N PRO A 79 -5.31 2.50 0.83
CA PRO A 79 -6.01 3.75 1.09
C PRO A 79 -5.01 4.88 1.39
N VAL A 80 -5.20 6.05 0.76
CA VAL A 80 -4.31 7.22 0.84
C VAL A 80 -5.12 8.52 0.72
N LEU A 81 -4.49 9.67 1.00
CA LEU A 81 -5.01 10.96 0.57
C LEU A 81 -4.27 11.45 -0.68
N LYS A 82 -4.98 11.72 -1.78
CA LYS A 82 -4.42 12.49 -2.89
C LYS A 82 -4.38 13.96 -2.51
N CYS A 83 -3.20 14.59 -2.60
CA CYS A 83 -2.98 15.97 -2.19
C CYS A 83 -3.01 16.96 -3.36
N GLY A 84 -3.42 18.18 -3.05
CA GLY A 84 -3.42 19.32 -3.96
C GLY A 84 -4.33 20.43 -3.46
N ASN A 85 -4.02 21.68 -3.80
CA ASN A 85 -4.78 22.87 -3.38
C ASN A 85 -5.04 22.93 -1.85
N ASN A 86 -4.03 22.56 -1.06
CA ASN A 86 -4.05 22.51 0.41
C ASN A 86 -5.12 21.56 0.99
N LYS A 87 -5.53 20.55 0.20
CA LYS A 87 -6.55 19.57 0.58
C LYS A 87 -6.03 18.15 0.35
N GLY A 88 -6.62 17.20 1.05
CA GLY A 88 -6.39 15.77 0.88
C GLY A 88 -7.71 15.07 0.57
N LEU A 89 -7.80 14.38 -0.56
CA LEU A 89 -8.97 13.62 -0.95
C LEU A 89 -8.71 12.13 -0.73
N LYS A 90 -9.60 11.45 0.03
CA LYS A 90 -9.53 10.00 0.22
C LYS A 90 -9.57 9.29 -1.15
N ARG A 91 -8.54 8.49 -1.42
CA ARG A 91 -8.36 7.70 -2.65
C ARG A 91 -7.81 6.32 -2.27
N CYS A 92 -7.90 5.39 -3.19
CA CYS A 92 -7.30 4.07 -3.08
C CYS A 92 -6.33 3.89 -4.25
N LEU A 93 -5.11 3.42 -3.95
CA LEU A 93 -4.12 2.99 -4.93
C LEU A 93 -4.43 1.55 -5.31
N MET A 94 -4.48 1.24 -6.60
CA MET A 94 -4.73 -0.11 -7.10
C MET A 94 -3.78 -0.40 -8.26
N VAL A 95 -3.43 -1.67 -8.44
CA VAL A 95 -2.73 -2.17 -9.62
C VAL A 95 -3.57 -3.32 -10.16
N ASP A 96 -3.73 -3.41 -11.47
CA ASP A 96 -4.40 -4.56 -12.10
C ASP A 96 -3.40 -5.59 -12.65
N HIS A 97 -3.92 -6.72 -13.14
CA HIS A 97 -3.09 -7.77 -13.74
C HIS A 97 -2.46 -7.37 -15.08
N ALA A 98 -2.88 -6.26 -15.68
CA ALA A 98 -2.33 -5.70 -16.91
C ALA A 98 -1.28 -4.60 -16.62
N ASP A 99 -0.78 -4.53 -15.38
CA ASP A 99 0.21 -3.56 -14.92
C ASP A 99 -0.27 -2.10 -15.05
N HIS A 100 -1.57 -1.84 -14.91
CA HIS A 100 -2.07 -0.49 -14.79
C HIS A 100 -2.21 -0.06 -13.34
N PHE A 101 -1.54 1.02 -13.00
CA PHE A 101 -1.69 1.74 -11.74
C PHE A 101 -2.88 2.70 -11.82
N THR A 102 -3.82 2.56 -10.88
CA THR A 102 -5.01 3.38 -10.78
C THR A 102 -5.10 4.06 -9.43
N TRP A 103 -5.49 5.34 -9.40
CA TRP A 103 -5.92 6.02 -8.18
C TRP A 103 -7.27 6.68 -8.37
N GLY A 104 -8.18 6.44 -7.42
CA GLY A 104 -9.57 6.87 -7.56
C GLY A 104 -10.40 6.64 -6.30
N SER A 105 -11.66 7.08 -6.34
CA SER A 105 -12.66 6.59 -5.39
C SER A 105 -13.26 5.31 -5.96
N LYS A 106 -13.45 4.28 -5.12
CA LYS A 106 -14.12 3.04 -5.52
C LYS A 106 -15.59 3.26 -5.92
N LYS A 107 -16.23 4.37 -5.49
CA LYS A 107 -17.64 4.72 -5.77
C LYS A 107 -17.90 5.32 -7.16
N SER A 108 -16.87 5.62 -7.94
CA SER A 108 -17.06 6.30 -9.24
C SER A 108 -17.74 5.44 -10.33
N ALA A 109 -17.97 4.14 -10.09
CA ALA A 109 -18.63 3.28 -11.07
C ALA A 109 -20.18 3.32 -11.01
N SER A 110 -20.79 3.72 -9.89
CA SER A 110 -22.25 3.53 -9.67
C SER A 110 -23.00 4.75 -9.14
N SER A 111 -22.31 5.84 -8.78
CA SER A 111 -22.96 7.08 -8.35
C SER A 111 -22.30 8.24 -9.09
N GLY A 112 -23.08 9.06 -9.79
CA GLY A 112 -22.64 10.15 -10.67
C GLY A 112 -21.85 11.30 -10.02
N GLY A 113 -21.05 11.01 -9.00
CA GLY A 113 -20.01 11.87 -8.44
C GLY A 113 -18.81 11.92 -9.38
N SER A 114 -18.63 13.08 -9.98
CA SER A 114 -17.54 13.44 -10.90
C SER A 114 -16.17 13.36 -10.20
N GLN A 115 -15.49 12.21 -10.29
CA GLN A 115 -14.05 12.09 -10.59
C GLN A 115 -13.77 10.65 -11.06
N VAL A 116 -13.55 10.50 -12.36
CA VAL A 116 -13.13 9.23 -12.99
C VAL A 116 -11.78 8.82 -12.38
N PRO A 117 -11.59 7.54 -11.98
CA PRO A 117 -10.28 7.04 -11.58
C PRO A 117 -9.25 7.36 -12.66
N THR A 118 -8.07 7.83 -12.27
CA THR A 118 -6.98 8.03 -13.21
C THR A 118 -6.16 6.76 -13.24
N THR A 119 -5.86 6.28 -14.45
CA THR A 119 -5.15 5.03 -14.69
C THR A 119 -3.97 5.30 -15.62
N VAL A 120 -2.81 4.77 -15.29
CA VAL A 120 -1.59 4.83 -16.10
C VAL A 120 -0.89 3.47 -16.07
N PRO A 121 -0.17 3.08 -17.13
CA PRO A 121 0.73 1.93 -17.07
C PRO A 121 1.80 2.11 -15.97
N LEU A 122 2.15 1.04 -15.25
CA LEU A 122 3.24 1.05 -14.26
C LEU A 122 4.57 1.46 -14.90
N SER A 123 4.78 1.15 -16.18
CA SER A 123 5.96 1.55 -16.95
C SER A 123 6.11 3.06 -17.12
N GLU A 124 5.03 3.84 -16.95
CA GLU A 124 5.09 5.31 -16.96
C GLU A 124 5.56 5.90 -15.63
N ILE A 125 5.56 5.09 -14.54
CA ILE A 125 6.04 5.53 -13.24
C ILE A 125 7.56 5.37 -13.21
N LYS A 126 8.29 6.49 -13.24
CA LYS A 126 9.76 6.49 -13.25
C LYS A 126 10.35 6.19 -11.87
N SER A 127 9.70 6.71 -10.83
CA SER A 127 10.11 6.51 -9.45
C SER A 127 9.00 6.90 -8.47
N VAL A 128 9.07 6.32 -7.27
CA VAL A 128 8.26 6.72 -6.13
C VAL A 128 9.20 7.11 -5.00
N SER A 129 8.99 8.28 -4.41
CA SER A 129 9.93 8.85 -3.43
C SER A 129 9.21 9.58 -2.30
N SER A 130 9.85 9.62 -1.14
CA SER A 130 9.45 10.55 -0.09
C SER A 130 9.94 11.94 -0.46
N SER A 131 9.02 12.90 -0.53
CA SER A 131 9.37 14.29 -0.82
C SER A 131 8.32 15.23 -0.24
N ARG A 132 8.79 16.33 0.36
CA ARG A 132 7.92 17.34 0.95
C ARG A 132 7.23 18.14 -0.14
N PHE A 133 5.93 18.36 0.02
CA PHE A 133 5.17 19.27 -0.82
C PHE A 133 4.28 20.18 0.04
N ASN A 134 4.13 21.43 -0.40
CA ASN A 134 3.48 22.48 0.39
C ASN A 134 1.97 22.61 0.11
N ASP A 135 1.45 21.86 -0.85
CA ASP A 135 0.05 21.88 -1.29
C ASP A 135 -0.80 20.76 -0.67
N GLY A 136 -0.31 20.13 0.40
CA GLY A 136 -1.03 19.16 1.22
C GLY A 136 -1.88 19.81 2.33
N PRO A 137 -2.64 19.01 3.09
CA PRO A 137 -3.34 19.49 4.28
C PRO A 137 -2.37 20.14 5.29
N ALA A 138 -2.84 21.16 6.01
CA ALA A 138 -2.06 21.80 7.06
C ALA A 138 -1.66 20.79 8.16
N GLY A 139 -0.40 20.84 8.60
CA GLY A 139 0.11 19.95 9.65
C GLY A 139 0.37 18.51 9.21
N ALA A 140 0.31 18.22 7.90
CA ALA A 140 0.64 16.90 7.37
C ALA A 140 2.07 16.48 7.74
N ASN A 141 2.22 15.24 8.22
CA ASN A 141 3.52 14.69 8.55
C ASN A 141 4.39 14.53 7.28
N PRO A 142 5.57 15.18 7.22
CA PRO A 142 6.49 15.04 6.10
C PRO A 142 6.91 13.60 5.77
N ASN A 143 6.98 12.72 6.77
CA ASN A 143 7.39 11.33 6.55
C ASN A 143 6.32 10.53 5.80
N CYS A 144 5.05 10.95 5.89
CA CYS A 144 3.94 10.33 5.18
C CYS A 144 3.77 10.86 3.74
N MET A 145 4.54 11.86 3.32
CA MET A 145 4.41 12.50 2.01
C MET A 145 5.16 11.72 0.93
N ILE A 146 4.44 11.36 -0.13
CA ILE A 146 4.96 10.55 -1.23
C ILE A 146 4.66 11.23 -2.57
N ILE A 147 5.64 11.22 -3.46
CA ILE A 147 5.50 11.66 -4.84
C ILE A 147 5.77 10.48 -5.77
N PHE A 148 4.80 10.18 -6.62
CA PHE A 148 4.94 9.34 -7.81
C PHE A 148 5.36 10.24 -8.96
N ASN A 149 6.55 10.01 -9.52
CA ASN A 149 7.01 10.71 -10.71
C ASN A 149 6.52 9.92 -11.93
N ILE A 150 5.41 10.36 -12.53
CA ILE A 150 4.78 9.71 -13.68
C ILE A 150 5.13 10.53 -14.94
N ASN A 151 5.80 9.89 -15.89
CA ASN A 151 6.42 10.54 -17.05
C ASN A 151 7.31 11.72 -16.62
N ASP A 152 7.50 12.72 -17.50
CA ASP A 152 8.35 13.90 -17.23
C ASP A 152 7.58 15.08 -16.61
N THR A 153 6.25 14.97 -16.49
CA THR A 153 5.38 16.13 -16.28
C THR A 153 4.31 15.94 -15.21
N HIS A 154 4.01 14.70 -14.79
CA HIS A 154 2.86 14.42 -13.92
C HIS A 154 3.31 13.79 -12.60
N GLY A 155 3.54 14.65 -11.59
CA GLY A 155 3.72 14.19 -10.22
C GLY A 155 2.38 13.89 -9.54
N LEU A 156 2.12 12.62 -9.16
CA LEU A 156 1.02 12.31 -8.24
C LEU A 156 1.53 12.44 -6.79
N LYS A 157 0.99 13.42 -6.07
CA LYS A 157 1.29 13.66 -4.65
C LYS A 157 0.25 13.00 -3.77
N ILE A 158 0.70 12.20 -2.82
CA ILE A 158 -0.18 11.57 -1.84
C ILE A 158 0.37 11.71 -0.42
N LEU A 159 -0.51 11.54 0.55
CA LEU A 159 -0.20 11.37 1.95
C LEU A 159 -0.68 9.97 2.37
N ALA A 160 0.26 9.15 2.85
CA ALA A 160 -0.07 7.88 3.49
C ALA A 160 -0.62 8.10 4.91
N ALA A 161 -1.26 7.08 5.49
CA ALA A 161 -1.81 7.22 6.84
C ALA A 161 -0.69 7.28 7.89
N THR A 162 0.29 6.39 7.76
CA THR A 162 1.43 6.26 8.67
C THR A 162 2.76 6.29 7.91
N ASP A 163 3.85 6.43 8.67
CA ASP A 163 5.22 6.29 8.16
C ASP A 163 5.48 4.89 7.60
N ALA A 164 4.97 3.86 8.28
CA ALA A 164 5.03 2.48 7.81
C ALA A 164 4.29 2.28 6.49
N ASP A 165 3.11 2.88 6.32
CA ASP A 165 2.40 2.87 5.03
C ASP A 165 3.24 3.57 3.95
N ALA A 166 3.86 4.71 4.28
CA ALA A 166 4.63 5.46 3.30
C ALA A 166 5.84 4.68 2.80
N LEU A 167 6.62 4.10 3.71
CA LEU A 167 7.76 3.27 3.36
C LEU A 167 7.34 1.99 2.63
N THR A 168 6.21 1.38 3.01
CA THR A 168 5.65 0.23 2.30
C THR A 168 5.31 0.58 0.86
N ILE A 169 4.58 1.69 0.63
CA ILE A 169 4.19 2.15 -0.70
C ILE A 169 5.44 2.48 -1.54
N ILE A 170 6.36 3.28 -1.00
CA ILE A 170 7.58 3.69 -1.71
C ILE A 170 8.40 2.45 -2.10
N HIS A 171 8.64 1.55 -1.15
CA HIS A 171 9.44 0.34 -1.40
C HIS A 171 8.75 -0.58 -2.41
N GLY A 172 7.46 -0.85 -2.20
CA GLY A 172 6.68 -1.75 -3.04
C GLY A 172 6.58 -1.30 -4.48
N PHE A 173 6.22 -0.03 -4.74
CA PHE A 173 6.16 0.46 -6.11
C PHE A 173 7.53 0.49 -6.78
N ASN A 174 8.61 0.87 -6.07
CA ASN A 174 9.95 0.82 -6.67
C ASN A 174 10.39 -0.60 -7.04
N LEU A 175 9.96 -1.62 -6.31
CA LEU A 175 10.18 -3.02 -6.69
C LEU A 175 9.35 -3.41 -7.91
N LEU A 176 8.06 -3.05 -7.94
CA LEU A 176 7.17 -3.35 -9.08
C LEU A 176 7.63 -2.67 -10.38
N ILE A 177 8.18 -1.46 -10.31
CA ILE A 177 8.70 -0.72 -11.47
C ILE A 177 9.98 -1.37 -12.00
N LYS A 178 10.91 -1.77 -11.12
CA LYS A 178 12.20 -2.36 -11.50
C LYS A 178 12.08 -3.81 -11.98
N HIS A 179 11.14 -4.53 -11.40
CA HIS A 179 10.87 -5.93 -11.69
C HIS A 179 9.37 -6.07 -11.91
N PRO A 180 8.86 -5.75 -13.12
CA PRO A 180 7.48 -6.02 -13.47
C PRO A 180 7.29 -7.53 -13.34
N THR A 181 6.66 -7.94 -12.25
CA THR A 181 6.46 -9.33 -11.93
C THR A 181 5.48 -9.89 -12.94
N HIS A 182 5.94 -10.78 -13.82
CA HIS A 182 5.02 -11.65 -14.55
C HIS A 182 4.33 -12.54 -13.51
N PHE A 183 3.18 -12.08 -13.01
CA PHE A 183 2.36 -12.82 -12.10
C PHE A 183 1.95 -14.12 -12.79
N ASN A 184 2.42 -15.27 -12.26
CA ASN A 184 1.92 -16.57 -12.67
C ASN A 184 0.77 -16.93 -11.72
N PRO A 185 -0.50 -16.82 -12.14
CA PRO A 185 -1.64 -17.13 -11.28
C PRO A 185 -1.68 -18.59 -10.80
N ASN A 186 -0.84 -19.47 -11.37
CA ASN A 186 -0.73 -20.88 -11.01
C ASN A 186 0.38 -21.17 -9.99
N VAL A 187 1.17 -20.19 -9.59
CA VAL A 187 2.08 -20.33 -8.46
C VAL A 187 1.34 -19.85 -7.23
N PRO A 188 0.99 -20.73 -6.27
CA PRO A 188 0.46 -20.25 -5.02
C PRO A 188 1.54 -19.39 -4.36
N ILE A 189 1.18 -18.15 -4.02
CA ILE A 189 1.89 -17.25 -3.07
C ILE A 189 2.21 -17.98 -1.74
N PHE A 190 1.63 -19.18 -1.57
CA PHE A 190 1.63 -20.05 -0.41
C PHE A 190 2.36 -21.41 -0.63
N SER A 191 3.28 -21.54 -1.60
CA SER A 191 4.08 -22.78 -1.69
C SER A 191 5.34 -22.71 -0.82
N ASN A 192 5.19 -22.90 0.49
CA ASN A 192 6.31 -23.29 1.35
C ASN A 192 6.71 -24.74 1.00
N LYS A 193 7.56 -24.91 -0.01
CA LYS A 193 8.22 -26.20 -0.30
C LYS A 193 9.71 -26.10 -0.58
N ALA A 194 10.36 -24.99 -0.22
CA ALA A 194 11.81 -24.87 -0.28
C ALA A 194 12.42 -24.75 1.13
N LEU A 195 12.18 -25.75 1.99
CA LEU A 195 12.98 -25.88 3.22
C LEU A 195 13.06 -27.33 3.72
N LEU A 196 13.29 -28.29 2.83
CA LEU A 196 13.66 -29.66 3.19
C LEU A 196 14.44 -30.31 2.03
N ALA A 197 15.62 -29.78 1.70
CA ALA A 197 16.51 -30.49 0.77
C ALA A 197 18.00 -30.14 0.91
N HIS A 198 18.52 -29.62 2.02
CA HIS A 198 19.97 -29.57 2.21
C HIS A 198 20.33 -29.76 3.68
N THR A 199 20.87 -30.94 3.98
CA THR A 199 21.89 -31.32 4.99
C THR A 199 21.52 -32.57 5.79
N HIS A 200 22.00 -33.72 5.33
CA HIS A 200 22.94 -34.56 6.08
C HIS A 200 23.36 -35.76 5.22
N ALA A 201 24.48 -35.60 4.52
CA ALA A 201 25.44 -36.68 4.35
C ALA A 201 26.78 -36.08 4.79
N PRO A 202 27.50 -36.74 5.70
CA PRO A 202 28.72 -37.36 5.22
C PRO A 202 28.96 -38.77 5.79
N HIS A 203 29.59 -39.56 4.92
CA HIS A 203 30.48 -40.72 5.10
C HIS A 203 30.59 -41.39 6.47
#